data_AF-A0A1A8RMT4-F1
#
_entry.id   AF-A0A1A8RMT4-F1
#
_cell.length_a   1.000
_cell.length_b   1.000
_cell.length_c   1.000
_cell.angle_alpha   90.00
_cell.angle_beta   90.00
_cell.angle_gamma   90.00
#
_symmetry.space_group_name_H-M   'P 1'
#
loop_
_entity.id
_entity.type
_entity.pdbx_description
1 polymer ?
#
loop_
_entity_poly.entity_id
_entity_poly.type
_entity_poly.pdbx_seq_one_letter_code
_entity_poly.pdbx_strand_id
1 'polypeptide(L)'
;QERIYIVDRLSPATEGINGYWIGVRAINRTWKWINGTDLFDQGWVDQPAADGQCVTSLSNRGWRSASCNDKNGWICEKKALLV
;
A
#
# COMPACT_ATOMS: atom_id res chain seq x y z
N GLN A 1 3.58 6.19 -12.52
CA GLN A 1 5.05 6.24 -12.31
C GLN A 1 5.43 5.74 -10.91
N GLU A 2 4.88 6.33 -9.86
CA GLU A 2 5.27 6.09 -8.47
C GLU A 2 4.99 4.67 -7.96
N ARG A 3 3.89 4.03 -8.41
CA ARG A 3 3.59 2.62 -8.05
C ARG A 3 4.71 1.66 -8.43
N ILE A 4 5.21 1.76 -9.66
CA ILE A 4 6.28 0.87 -10.18
C ILE A 4 7.52 1.05 -9.30
N TYR A 5 7.83 2.28 -8.92
CA TYR A 5 8.92 2.56 -7.99
C TYR A 5 8.70 1.91 -6.61
N ILE A 6 7.49 2.00 -6.05
CA ILE A 6 7.16 1.36 -4.77
C ILE A 6 7.35 -0.17 -4.86
N VAL A 7 6.78 -0.80 -5.89
CA VAL A 7 6.85 -2.26 -6.08
C VAL A 7 8.29 -2.72 -6.30
N ASP A 8 8.98 -2.13 -7.27
CA ASP A 8 10.26 -2.64 -7.78
C ASP A 8 11.47 -2.22 -6.93
N ARG A 9 11.40 -1.08 -6.23
CA ARG A 9 12.56 -0.51 -5.53
C ARG A 9 12.39 -0.46 -4.02
N LEU A 10 11.18 -0.27 -3.52
CA LEU A 10 10.95 -0.05 -2.08
C LEU A 10 10.39 -1.27 -1.34
N SER A 11 9.88 -2.28 -2.06
CA SER A 11 9.29 -3.48 -1.46
C SER A 11 9.95 -4.80 -1.88
N PRO A 12 11.24 -5.01 -1.57
CA PRO A 12 11.95 -6.23 -1.96
C PRO A 12 11.35 -7.46 -1.29
N ALA A 13 11.13 -8.54 -2.06
CA ALA A 13 10.68 -9.81 -1.52
C ALA A 13 11.88 -10.59 -0.98
N THR A 14 12.15 -10.46 0.31
CA THR A 14 13.19 -11.20 1.04
C THR A 14 12.59 -12.21 2.00
N GLU A 15 13.38 -13.20 2.41
CA GLU A 15 12.93 -14.21 3.39
C GLU A 15 12.43 -13.55 4.69
N GLY A 16 11.29 -14.03 5.20
CA GLY A 16 10.65 -13.49 6.41
C GLY A 16 9.83 -12.21 6.23
N ILE A 17 9.81 -11.60 5.04
CA ILE A 17 9.00 -10.40 4.77
C ILE A 17 7.73 -10.76 4.01
N ASN A 18 6.59 -10.54 4.65
CA ASN A 18 5.27 -10.85 4.08
C ASN A 18 4.57 -9.66 3.42
N GLY A 19 5.10 -8.45 3.61
CA GLY A 19 4.52 -7.22 3.07
C GLY A 19 5.21 -5.97 3.60
N TYR A 20 5.05 -4.88 2.85
CA TYR A 20 5.32 -3.54 3.33
C TYR A 20 4.04 -2.72 3.26
N TRP A 21 3.59 -2.19 4.39
CA TRP A 21 2.48 -1.25 4.45
C TRP A 21 2.79 -0.01 3.62
N ILE A 22 1.81 0.36 2.79
CA ILE A 22 1.74 1.66 2.14
C ILE A 22 0.57 2.44 2.74
N GLY A 23 0.55 3.75 2.54
CA GLY A 23 -0.45 4.64 3.14
C GLY A 23 -1.87 4.53 2.59
N VAL A 24 -2.38 3.33 2.29
CA VAL A 24 -3.73 3.08 1.76
C VAL A 24 -4.50 2.14 2.69
N ARG A 25 -5.75 2.50 2.99
CA ARG A 25 -6.68 1.71 3.82
C ARG A 25 -8.12 1.79 3.31
N ALA A 26 -8.90 0.77 3.65
CA ALA A 26 -10.33 0.76 3.39
C ALA A 26 -11.07 1.65 4.40
N ILE A 27 -11.91 2.56 3.89
CA ILE A 27 -12.85 3.36 4.68
C ILE A 27 -14.17 3.39 3.93
N ASN A 28 -15.26 2.96 4.57
CA ASN A 28 -16.58 2.88 3.96
C ASN A 28 -16.54 2.14 2.62
N ARG A 29 -15.86 0.99 2.60
CA ARG A 29 -15.70 0.13 1.41
C ARG A 29 -14.98 0.78 0.21
N THR A 30 -14.26 1.86 0.46
CA THR A 30 -13.47 2.59 -0.55
C THR A 30 -12.00 2.64 -0.16
N TRP A 31 -11.09 2.41 -1.11
CA TRP A 31 -9.66 2.57 -0.88
C TRP A 31 -9.29 4.05 -0.82
N LYS A 32 -8.74 4.49 0.32
CA LYS A 32 -8.30 5.86 0.54
C LYS A 32 -6.86 5.92 1.00
N TRP A 33 -6.14 6.93 0.55
CA TRP A 33 -4.87 7.31 1.12
C TRP A 33 -5.05 7.85 2.56
N ILE A 34 -4.01 7.75 3.37
CA ILE A 34 -4.03 8.23 4.77
C ILE A 34 -4.27 9.75 4.88
N ASN A 35 -4.03 10.52 3.82
CA ASN A 35 -4.35 11.94 3.73
C ASN A 35 -5.86 12.21 3.45
N GLY A 36 -6.66 11.16 3.28
CA GLY A 36 -8.10 11.22 3.03
C GLY A 36 -8.51 11.21 1.55
N THR A 37 -7.58 11.29 0.60
CA THR A 37 -7.90 11.27 -0.84
C THR A 37 -8.21 9.86 -1.31
N ASP A 38 -9.14 9.73 -2.26
CA ASP A 38 -9.45 8.44 -2.87
C ASP A 38 -8.26 7.91 -3.66
N LEU A 39 -8.07 6.60 -3.61
CA LEU A 39 -7.16 5.94 -4.54
C LEU A 39 -7.80 5.98 -5.93
N PHE A 40 -7.18 6.71 -6.86
CA PHE A 40 -7.74 6.95 -8.20
C PHE A 40 -7.86 5.67 -9.03
N ASP A 41 -6.83 4.82 -8.99
CA ASP A 41 -6.81 3.55 -9.70
C ASP A 41 -6.93 2.40 -8.70
N GLN A 42 -8.16 1.96 -8.48
CA GLN A 42 -8.47 0.90 -7.53
C GLN A 42 -8.32 -0.50 -8.12
N GLY A 43 -7.98 -0.64 -9.41
CA GLY A 43 -7.89 -1.94 -10.09
C GLY A 43 -6.71 -2.82 -9.62
N TRP A 44 -5.83 -2.26 -8.79
CA TRP A 44 -4.61 -2.92 -8.30
C TRP A 44 -4.79 -3.64 -6.96
N VAL A 45 -5.94 -3.49 -6.32
CA VAL A 45 -6.28 -4.12 -5.04
C VAL A 45 -7.67 -4.70 -5.18
N ASP A 46 -7.97 -5.73 -4.38
CA ASP A 46 -9.26 -6.40 -4.39
C ASP A 46 -10.42 -5.39 -4.21
N GLN A 47 -11.47 -5.58 -5.00
CA GLN A 47 -12.69 -4.78 -4.95
C GLN A 47 -13.93 -5.66 -4.71
N PRO A 48 -14.93 -5.16 -3.96
CA PRO A 48 -14.90 -3.90 -3.21
C PRO A 48 -13.94 -3.97 -2.02
N ALA A 49 -13.48 -2.82 -1.52
CA ALA A 49 -12.68 -2.81 -0.31
C ALA A 49 -13.50 -3.34 0.88
N ALA A 50 -12.88 -4.14 1.74
CA ALA A 50 -13.48 -4.54 3.01
C ALA A 50 -12.91 -3.67 4.13
N ASP A 51 -13.78 -3.07 4.94
CA ASP A 51 -13.36 -2.24 6.06
C ASP A 51 -12.48 -3.03 7.04
N GLY A 52 -11.49 -2.37 7.63
CA GLY A 52 -10.46 -3.03 8.44
C GLY A 52 -9.31 -3.64 7.64
N GLN A 53 -9.32 -3.53 6.31
CA GLN A 53 -8.18 -3.89 5.46
C GLN A 53 -7.28 -2.69 5.12
N CYS A 54 -5.99 -2.99 5.01
CA CYS A 54 -4.91 -2.09 4.63
C CYS A 54 -4.15 -2.68 3.44
N VAL A 55 -3.37 -1.87 2.73
CA VAL A 55 -2.65 -2.34 1.53
C VAL A 55 -1.17 -2.55 1.83
N THR A 56 -0.67 -3.72 1.45
CA THR A 56 0.77 -4.04 1.42
C THR A 56 1.30 -4.01 -0.01
N SER A 57 2.61 -3.77 -0.17
CA SER A 57 3.35 -3.91 -1.42
C SER A 57 4.47 -4.95 -1.28
N LEU A 58 4.68 -5.75 -2.33
CA LEU A 58 5.82 -6.63 -2.53
C LEU A 58 6.18 -6.70 -4.01
N SER A 59 7.47 -6.67 -4.33
CA SER A 59 8.01 -6.74 -5.70
C SER A 59 7.50 -7.93 -6.51
N ASN A 60 7.31 -9.10 -5.89
CA ASN A 60 6.83 -10.31 -6.57
C ASN A 60 5.30 -10.52 -6.51
N ARG A 61 4.55 -9.70 -5.77
CA ARG A 61 3.08 -9.86 -5.59
C ARG A 61 2.28 -8.61 -5.96
N GLY A 62 2.95 -7.48 -6.20
CA GLY A 62 2.33 -6.18 -6.36
C GLY A 62 1.67 -5.71 -5.05
N TRP A 63 0.56 -5.00 -5.20
CA TRP A 63 -0.23 -4.52 -4.06
C TRP A 63 -1.28 -5.56 -3.67
N ARG A 64 -1.50 -5.74 -2.36
CA ARG A 64 -2.48 -6.70 -1.81
C ARG A 64 -3.18 -6.13 -0.60
N SER A 65 -4.45 -6.47 -0.41
CA SER A 65 -5.16 -6.19 0.84
C SER A 65 -4.75 -7.20 1.90
N ALA A 66 -4.55 -6.73 3.12
CA ALA A 66 -4.29 -7.52 4.31
C ALA A 66 -5.03 -6.92 5.50
N SER A 67 -5.17 -7.68 6.60
CA SER A 67 -5.76 -7.15 7.83
C SER A 67 -4.87 -6.03 8.36
N CYS A 68 -5.44 -4.87 8.69
CA CYS A 68 -4.66 -3.76 9.27
C CYS A 68 -3.96 -4.14 10.59
N ASN A 69 -4.36 -5.24 11.24
CA ASN A 69 -3.75 -5.75 12.47
C ASN A 69 -2.51 -6.62 12.21
N ASP A 70 -2.20 -6.93 10.95
CA ASP A 70 -1.02 -7.73 10.60
C ASP A 70 0.28 -6.95 10.83
N LYS A 71 1.36 -7.68 11.17
CA LYS A 71 2.68 -7.08 11.39
C LYS A 71 3.46 -7.08 10.08
N ASN A 72 3.71 -5.89 9.53
CA ASN A 72 4.51 -5.66 8.33
C ASN A 72 5.41 -4.43 8.51
N GLY A 73 6.44 -4.31 7.66
CA GLY A 73 7.26 -3.10 7.58
C GLY A 73 6.49 -1.93 6.97
N TRP A 74 7.00 -0.70 7.07
CA TRP A 74 6.34 0.50 6.52
C TRP A 74 7.19 1.18 5.45
N ILE A 75 6.54 1.65 4.38
CA ILE A 75 7.12 2.58 3.41
C ILE A 75 6.51 3.95 3.65
N CYS A 76 7.37 4.94 3.91
CA CYS A 76 6.96 6.32 4.17
C CYS A 76 7.30 7.22 2.99
N GLU A 77 6.45 8.22 2.73
CA GLU A 77 6.68 9.26 1.74
C GLU A 77 6.82 10.63 2.43
N LYS A 78 7.71 11.47 1.92
CA LYS A 78 7.85 12.87 2.34
C LYS A 78 8.08 13.74 1.11
N LYS A 79 7.48 14.94 1.09
CA LYS A 79 7.79 15.94 0.06
C LYS A 79 9.29 16.25 0.08
N ALA A 80 9.91 16.21 -1.10
CA ALA A 80 11.29 16.66 -1.25
C ALA A 80 11.37 18.15 -0.88
N LEU A 81 12.39 18.51 -0.10
CA LEU A 81 12.72 19.92 0.11
C LEU A 81 13.40 20.42 -1.16
N LEU A 82 12.76 21.38 -1.82
CA LEU A 82 13.41 22.17 -2.85
C LEU A 82 14.31 23.17 -2.11
N VAL A 83 15.62 23.08 -2.35
CA VAL A 83 16.63 24.01 -1.84
C VAL A 83 17.04 24.94 -2.97
#